data_AF-A0A8R7Q197-F1
#
_entry.id   AF-A0A8R7Q197-F1
#
_cell.length_a   1.000
_cell.length_b   1.000
_cell.length_c   1.000
_cell.angle_alpha   90.00
_cell.angle_beta   90.00
_cell.angle_gamma   90.00
#
_symmetry.space_group_name_H-M   'P 1'
#
loop_
_entity.id
_entity.type
_entity.pdbx_description
1 polymer ?
#
loop_
_entity_poly.entity_id
_entity_poly.type
_entity_poly.pdbx_seq_one_letter_code
_entity_poly.pdbx_strand_id
1 'polypeptide(L)'
;MQRAIQAIGSHGSVLKSAVLQHISVVKPAMLPAVFPRFMSVSSAQIEESGFESSTVADILKSKGKSADGSWLWCTTDDSVYDAVKSMTQHNVGALVVVKPGEDKSIAGIVTERDYLRKIIVQGRSSKSTKVGDIMTEENKLITVKPETRVLKAMQLMTGKPA
;
A
#
# COMPACT_ATOMS: atom_id res chain seq x y z
N MET A 1 38.24 -53.70 2.32
CA MET A 1 37.90 -52.81 3.43
C MET A 1 37.06 -51.65 2.89
N GLN A 2 35.90 -51.45 3.50
CA GLN A 2 35.14 -50.20 3.68
C GLN A 2 34.90 -49.22 2.50
N ARG A 3 33.61 -49.14 2.15
CA ARG A 3 32.75 -47.95 2.01
C ARG A 3 33.37 -46.64 1.49
N ALA A 4 32.65 -46.03 0.54
CA ALA A 4 32.02 -44.69 0.67
C ALA A 4 32.30 -43.70 -0.48
N ILE A 5 31.19 -43.27 -1.11
CA ILE A 5 30.86 -41.92 -1.62
C ILE A 5 31.39 -41.53 -3.02
N GLN A 6 30.49 -40.77 -3.68
CA GLN A 6 30.61 -39.91 -4.88
C GLN A 6 30.04 -40.54 -6.16
N ALA A 7 29.28 -39.86 -7.01
CA ALA A 7 28.59 -38.57 -7.01
C ALA A 7 27.80 -38.49 -8.35
N ILE A 8 26.98 -37.45 -8.50
CA ILE A 8 26.55 -36.84 -9.79
C ILE A 8 25.46 -37.57 -10.59
N GLY A 9 24.48 -36.77 -11.04
CA GLY A 9 23.93 -36.96 -12.39
C GLY A 9 22.41 -37.04 -12.48
N SER A 10 21.76 -35.88 -12.54
CA SER A 10 20.46 -35.70 -13.19
C SER A 10 20.52 -36.00 -14.70
N HIS A 11 19.40 -36.50 -15.26
CA HIS A 11 19.02 -36.78 -16.67
C HIS A 11 18.84 -38.29 -16.93
N GLY A 12 17.79 -38.78 -17.58
CA GLY A 12 16.65 -38.18 -18.26
C GLY A 12 15.86 -39.26 -19.04
N SER A 13 14.73 -38.83 -19.62
CA SER A 13 14.00 -39.37 -20.78
C SER A 13 13.34 -40.76 -20.74
N VAL A 14 12.03 -40.80 -21.05
CA VAL A 14 11.36 -41.89 -21.80
C VAL A 14 10.24 -41.25 -22.67
N LEU A 15 10.53 -41.03 -23.97
CA LEU A 15 9.92 -41.64 -25.18
C LEU A 15 8.45 -41.23 -25.46
N LYS A 16 8.13 -40.34 -26.42
CA LYS A 16 8.04 -40.47 -27.91
C LYS A 16 7.15 -41.60 -28.46
N SER A 17 6.02 -41.22 -29.07
CA SER A 17 5.56 -41.56 -30.46
C SER A 17 4.12 -41.03 -30.64
N ALA A 18 3.84 -40.02 -31.47
CA ALA A 18 3.77 -39.98 -32.95
C ALA A 18 2.47 -40.60 -33.51
N VAL A 19 1.57 -39.76 -34.04
CA VAL A 19 0.94 -39.90 -35.38
C VAL A 19 0.55 -38.49 -35.87
N LEU A 20 1.04 -38.18 -37.06
CA LEU A 20 0.80 -36.98 -37.87
C LEU A 20 -0.17 -37.39 -38.99
N GLN A 21 -1.14 -36.52 -39.32
CA GLN A 21 -1.89 -36.33 -40.60
C GLN A 21 -3.29 -35.79 -40.24
N HIS A 22 -3.74 -34.61 -40.67
CA HIS A 22 -3.65 -34.01 -41.99
C HIS A 22 -3.41 -32.49 -41.97
N ILE A 23 -2.68 -32.07 -43.00
CA ILE A 23 -2.40 -30.71 -43.45
C ILE A 23 -3.68 -30.02 -43.95
N SER A 24 -3.87 -28.76 -43.59
CA SER A 24 -4.18 -27.73 -44.58
C SER A 24 -3.49 -26.41 -44.22
N VAL A 25 -2.77 -25.92 -45.21
CA VAL A 25 -1.90 -24.74 -45.21
C VAL A 25 -2.77 -23.49 -45.32
N VAL A 26 -2.58 -22.51 -44.42
CA VAL A 26 -2.92 -21.11 -44.70
C VAL A 26 -1.87 -20.19 -44.07
N LYS A 27 -1.21 -19.39 -44.92
CA LYS A 27 -0.41 -18.19 -44.60
C LYS A 27 -0.57 -17.23 -45.79
N PRO A 28 -0.30 -15.92 -45.66
CA PRO A 28 -0.68 -14.99 -44.60
C PRO A 28 -1.40 -13.76 -45.21
N ALA A 29 -2.17 -13.00 -44.43
CA ALA A 29 -2.53 -11.63 -44.80
C ALA A 29 -2.50 -10.75 -43.55
N MET A 30 -1.69 -9.70 -43.62
CA MET A 30 -1.55 -8.63 -42.64
C MET A 30 -2.91 -8.02 -42.27
N LEU A 31 -3.06 -7.61 -41.01
CA LEU A 31 -3.76 -6.40 -40.54
C LEU A 31 -3.39 -6.16 -39.05
N PRO A 32 -3.38 -4.90 -38.56
CA PRO A 32 -2.42 -4.44 -37.56
C PRO A 32 -2.80 -4.78 -36.13
N ALA A 33 -1.77 -4.86 -35.29
CA ALA A 33 -1.89 -4.81 -33.84
C ALA A 33 -2.60 -3.50 -33.41
N VAL A 34 -3.89 -3.61 -33.11
CA VAL A 34 -4.60 -2.58 -32.36
C VAL A 34 -4.46 -2.94 -30.89
N PHE A 35 -3.51 -2.27 -30.25
CA PHE A 35 -3.46 -2.09 -28.80
C PHE A 35 -4.90 -1.84 -28.28
N PRO A 36 -5.38 -2.52 -27.22
CA PRO A 36 -6.56 -2.04 -26.54
C PRO A 36 -6.18 -0.69 -25.94
N ARG A 37 -6.62 0.31 -26.69
CA ARG A 37 -6.68 1.74 -26.44
C ARG A 37 -6.86 1.97 -24.95
N PHE A 38 -5.83 2.58 -24.38
CA PHE A 38 -5.88 3.44 -23.20
C PHE A 38 -7.33 3.90 -22.99
N MET A 39 -8.02 3.29 -22.03
CA MET A 39 -9.36 3.71 -21.67
C MET A 39 -9.20 5.15 -21.25
N SER A 40 -9.64 6.03 -22.16
CA SER A 40 -9.89 7.43 -21.92
C SER A 40 -10.48 7.51 -20.53
N VAL A 41 -9.73 8.08 -19.60
CA VAL A 41 -10.30 8.64 -18.38
C VAL A 41 -11.21 9.74 -18.92
N SER A 42 -12.45 9.37 -19.26
CA SER A 42 -13.54 10.31 -19.32
C SER A 42 -13.43 11.03 -17.99
N SER A 43 -13.07 12.30 -18.05
CA SER A 43 -13.18 13.21 -16.92
C SER A 43 -14.59 13.03 -16.40
N ALA A 44 -14.76 12.15 -15.42
CA ALA A 44 -15.91 12.21 -14.57
C ALA A 44 -15.88 13.64 -14.10
N GLN A 45 -16.83 14.44 -14.56
CA GLN A 45 -17.21 15.65 -13.87
C GLN A 45 -17.68 15.15 -12.50
N ILE A 46 -16.72 14.92 -11.62
CA ILE A 46 -16.97 15.04 -10.20
C ILE A 46 -17.35 16.51 -10.09
N GLU A 47 -18.59 16.77 -9.69
CA GLU A 47 -19.08 18.10 -9.44
C GLU A 47 -18.06 18.83 -8.55
N GLU A 48 -17.19 19.66 -9.13
CA GLU A 48 -16.16 20.39 -8.39
C GLU A 48 -16.78 21.23 -7.26
N SER A 49 -18.05 21.64 -7.45
CA SER A 49 -18.86 22.35 -6.46
C SER A 49 -19.07 21.59 -5.14
N GLY A 50 -18.97 20.26 -5.14
CA GLY A 50 -19.14 19.45 -3.92
C GLY A 50 -17.96 19.58 -2.95
N PHE A 51 -16.73 19.64 -3.45
CA PHE A 51 -15.52 19.70 -2.61
C PHE A 51 -15.20 21.10 -2.09
N GLU A 52 -15.67 22.14 -2.78
CA GLU A 52 -15.51 23.53 -2.33
C GLU A 52 -16.38 23.85 -1.09
N SER A 53 -17.54 23.21 -0.99
CA SER A 53 -18.53 23.46 0.07
C SER A 53 -18.49 22.44 1.22
N SER A 54 -17.98 21.22 0.98
CA SER A 54 -17.88 20.17 2.01
C SER A 54 -16.75 20.42 3.01
N THR A 55 -17.01 20.09 4.29
CA THR A 55 -15.99 20.12 5.35
C THR A 55 -15.44 18.73 5.66
N VAL A 56 -14.29 18.66 6.34
CA VAL A 56 -13.73 17.41 6.86
C VAL A 56 -14.72 16.72 7.80
N ALA A 57 -15.47 17.48 8.60
CA ALA A 57 -16.50 16.94 9.49
C ALA A 57 -17.59 16.17 8.72
N ASP A 58 -17.99 16.65 7.54
CA ASP A 58 -19.01 16.00 6.71
C ASP A 58 -18.51 14.66 6.17
N ILE A 59 -17.24 14.61 5.76
CA ILE A 59 -16.57 13.36 5.35
C ILE A 59 -16.49 12.37 6.51
N LEU A 60 -16.13 12.84 7.71
CA LEU A 60 -16.03 11.98 8.89
C LEU A 60 -17.40 11.43 9.29
N LYS A 61 -18.47 12.23 9.27
CA LYS A 61 -19.84 11.76 9.53
C LYS A 61 -20.27 10.70 8.52
N SER A 62 -19.93 10.87 7.24
CA SER A 62 -20.26 9.92 6.18
C SER A 62 -19.56 8.56 6.34
N LYS A 63 -18.36 8.52 6.94
CA LYS A 63 -17.63 7.27 7.22
C LYS A 63 -18.28 6.38 8.29
N GLY A 64 -19.40 6.79 8.90
CA GLY A 64 -20.23 5.95 9.77
C GLY A 64 -19.56 5.57 11.09
N LYS A 65 -19.96 4.45 11.72
CA LYS A 65 -19.44 4.00 13.03
C LYS A 65 -17.92 3.73 13.08
N SER A 66 -17.24 3.60 11.93
CA SER A 66 -15.76 3.60 11.87
C SER A 66 -15.15 4.97 12.18
N ALA A 67 -15.95 6.04 12.19
CA ALA A 67 -15.58 7.40 12.55
C ALA A 67 -16.04 7.80 13.97
N ASP A 68 -16.54 6.86 14.78
CA ASP A 68 -16.84 7.05 16.22
C ASP A 68 -15.57 7.23 17.09
N GLY A 69 -14.54 7.87 16.53
CA GLY A 69 -13.26 8.04 17.19
C GLY A 69 -12.46 6.74 17.38
N SER A 70 -12.86 5.61 16.77
CA SER A 70 -12.03 4.40 16.73
C SER A 70 -10.94 4.54 15.66
N TRP A 71 -9.99 5.45 15.86
CA TRP A 71 -8.78 5.50 15.06
C TRP A 71 -7.87 4.33 15.47
N LEU A 72 -7.31 3.63 14.48
CA LEU A 72 -6.32 2.58 14.74
C LEU A 72 -4.99 3.21 15.08
N TRP A 73 -4.33 2.65 16.08
CA TRP A 73 -3.12 3.20 16.66
C TRP A 73 -2.14 2.12 17.08
N CYS A 74 -0.91 2.57 17.27
CA CYS A 74 0.20 1.82 17.83
C CYS A 74 1.03 2.74 18.74
N THR A 75 1.89 2.17 19.56
CA THR A 75 2.81 2.95 20.40
C THR A 75 4.14 3.16 19.69
N THR A 76 4.97 4.07 20.21
CA THR A 76 6.37 4.22 19.76
C THR A 76 7.19 2.94 19.93
N ASP A 77 6.79 2.08 20.88
CA ASP A 77 7.55 0.90 21.32
C ASP A 77 7.12 -0.39 20.62
N ASP A 78 6.04 -0.34 19.84
CA ASP A 78 5.61 -1.47 19.03
C ASP A 78 6.66 -1.78 17.96
N SER A 79 6.76 -3.05 17.57
CA SER A 79 7.58 -3.42 16.44
C SER A 79 6.94 -2.92 15.14
N VAL A 80 7.75 -2.54 14.16
CA VAL A 80 7.23 -2.16 12.83
C VAL A 80 6.45 -3.32 12.20
N TYR A 81 6.85 -4.57 12.47
CA TYR A 81 6.12 -5.75 12.03
C TYR A 81 4.69 -5.78 12.56
N ASP A 82 4.48 -5.54 13.87
CA ASP A 82 3.15 -5.57 14.48
C ASP A 82 2.27 -4.43 13.96
N ALA A 83 2.87 -3.24 13.77
CA ALA A 83 2.18 -2.10 13.16
C ALA A 83 1.69 -2.41 11.74
N VAL A 84 2.55 -2.95 10.87
CA VAL A 84 2.18 -3.29 9.48
C VAL A 84 1.21 -4.48 9.43
N LYS A 85 1.34 -5.44 10.36
CA LYS A 85 0.36 -6.52 10.52
C LYS A 85 -1.02 -5.96 10.87
N SER A 86 -1.09 -5.01 11.82
CA SER A 86 -2.34 -4.35 12.19
C SER A 86 -2.95 -3.56 11.01
N MET A 87 -2.13 -2.81 10.26
CA MET A 87 -2.51 -2.15 9.01
C MET A 87 -3.17 -3.12 8.02
N THR A 88 -2.54 -4.27 7.79
CA THR A 88 -3.02 -5.30 6.87
C THR A 88 -4.34 -5.92 7.33
N GLN A 89 -4.44 -6.25 8.63
CA GLN A 89 -5.64 -6.86 9.22
C GLN A 89 -6.88 -5.97 9.13
N HIS A 90 -6.69 -4.66 9.23
CA HIS A 90 -7.78 -3.69 9.21
C HIS A 90 -7.94 -2.97 7.87
N ASN A 91 -7.14 -3.35 6.85
CA ASN A 91 -7.14 -2.73 5.53
C ASN A 91 -6.95 -1.20 5.58
N VAL A 92 -5.97 -0.73 6.36
CA VAL A 92 -5.58 0.68 6.48
C VAL A 92 -4.10 0.89 6.17
N GLY A 93 -3.75 1.98 5.48
CA GLY A 93 -2.36 2.27 5.09
C GLY A 93 -1.58 3.14 6.08
N ALA A 94 -2.17 3.50 7.22
CA ALA A 94 -1.55 4.36 8.23
C ALA A 94 -2.11 4.10 9.63
N LEU A 95 -1.28 4.32 10.64
CA LEU A 95 -1.65 4.29 12.05
C LEU A 95 -1.19 5.60 12.70
N VAL A 96 -2.03 6.15 13.56
CA VAL A 96 -1.56 7.21 14.48
C VAL A 96 -0.67 6.55 15.52
N VAL A 97 0.46 7.18 15.82
CA VAL A 97 1.39 6.71 16.84
C VAL A 97 1.17 7.52 18.10
N VAL A 98 1.06 6.84 19.24
CA VAL A 98 0.96 7.46 20.56
C VAL A 98 2.19 7.18 21.41
N LYS A 99 2.43 8.06 22.38
CA LYS A 99 3.39 7.81 23.45
C LYS A 99 2.86 6.65 24.32
N PRO A 100 3.73 5.77 24.83
CA PRO A 100 3.33 4.72 25.76
C PRO A 100 2.78 5.35 27.06
N GLY A 101 1.75 4.75 27.65
CA GLY A 101 1.10 5.23 28.87
C GLY A 101 -0.42 5.20 28.80
N GLU A 102 -1.07 5.69 29.86
CA GLU A 102 -2.54 5.75 29.95
C GLU A 102 -3.11 6.90 29.10
N ASP A 103 -2.36 8.00 29.00
CA ASP A 103 -2.72 9.15 28.18
C ASP A 103 -2.23 8.89 26.74
N LYS A 104 -3.16 8.66 25.81
CA LYS A 104 -2.92 8.47 24.38
C LYS A 104 -2.46 9.76 23.69
N SER A 105 -1.38 10.37 24.20
CA SER A 105 -0.75 11.54 23.62
C SER A 105 -0.16 11.18 22.26
N ILE A 106 -0.48 11.97 21.24
CA ILE A 106 0.03 11.75 19.88
C ILE A 106 1.56 11.90 19.90
N ALA A 107 2.25 10.92 19.33
CA ALA A 107 3.68 10.95 19.07
C ALA A 107 4.00 11.18 17.58
N GLY A 108 3.07 10.81 16.69
CA GLY A 108 3.30 10.87 15.26
C GLY A 108 2.29 10.11 14.42
N ILE A 109 2.68 9.81 13.18
CA ILE A 109 1.97 8.91 12.27
C ILE A 109 2.98 8.00 11.57
N VAL A 110 2.62 6.74 11.35
CA VAL A 110 3.40 5.78 10.55
C VAL A 110 2.56 5.28 9.39
N THR A 111 3.15 5.20 8.20
CA THR A 111 2.46 4.82 6.96
C THR A 111 3.16 3.66 6.25
N GLU A 112 2.47 3.00 5.31
CA GLU A 112 3.09 2.00 4.42
C GLU A 112 4.33 2.55 3.70
N ARG A 113 4.30 3.84 3.33
CA ARG A 113 5.42 4.50 2.66
C ARG A 113 6.64 4.60 3.57
N ASP A 114 6.44 4.80 4.87
CA ASP A 114 7.53 4.76 5.86
C ASP A 114 8.12 3.35 5.93
N TYR A 115 7.30 2.30 5.96
CA TYR A 115 7.76 0.91 5.94
C TYR A 115 8.61 0.62 4.69
N LEU A 116 8.10 0.93 3.50
CA LEU A 116 8.82 0.68 2.25
C LEU A 116 10.17 1.40 2.22
N ARG A 117 10.19 2.69 2.57
CA ARG A 117 11.39 3.53 2.45
C ARG A 117 12.40 3.34 3.58
N LYS A 118 11.94 3.14 4.81
CA LYS A 118 12.78 3.14 6.00
C LYS A 118 13.09 1.72 6.50
N ILE A 119 12.34 0.70 6.08
CA ILE A 119 12.64 -0.70 6.42
C ILE A 119 13.20 -1.43 5.20
N ILE A 120 12.40 -1.61 4.15
CA ILE A 120 12.77 -2.45 3.01
C ILE A 120 13.96 -1.86 2.24
N VAL A 121 13.86 -0.59 1.84
CA VAL A 121 14.93 0.07 1.08
C VAL A 121 16.22 0.24 1.88
N GLN A 122 16.13 0.37 3.22
CA GLN A 122 17.30 0.51 4.09
C GLN A 122 17.83 -0.84 4.64
N GLY A 123 17.22 -1.97 4.28
CA GLY A 123 17.63 -3.29 4.75
C GLY A 123 17.48 -3.51 6.28
N ARG A 124 16.59 -2.77 6.95
CA ARG A 124 16.33 -2.93 8.38
C ARG A 124 15.38 -4.10 8.64
N SER A 125 15.50 -4.73 9.81
CA SER A 125 14.55 -5.76 10.24
C SER A 125 13.31 -5.12 10.87
N SER A 126 12.12 -5.42 10.33
CA SER A 126 10.85 -4.93 10.87
C SER A 126 10.51 -5.47 12.26
N LYS A 127 11.02 -6.65 12.61
CA LYS A 127 10.75 -7.30 13.90
C LYS A 127 11.56 -6.69 15.05
N SER A 128 12.73 -6.13 14.77
CA SER A 128 13.61 -5.51 15.77
C SER A 128 13.62 -3.98 15.73
N THR A 129 13.05 -3.37 14.68
CA THR A 129 12.91 -1.91 14.56
C THR A 129 11.62 -1.46 15.26
N LYS A 130 11.69 -0.34 15.99
CA LYS A 130 10.53 0.25 16.66
C LYS A 130 9.80 1.24 15.74
N VAL A 131 8.50 1.38 15.95
CA VAL A 131 7.68 2.36 15.21
C VAL A 131 8.22 3.78 15.40
N GLY A 132 8.65 4.14 16.61
CA GLY A 132 9.26 5.43 16.92
C GLY A 132 10.45 5.79 16.04
N ASP A 133 11.21 4.80 15.55
CA ASP A 133 12.39 5.01 14.71
C ASP A 133 12.06 5.36 13.25
N ILE A 134 10.81 5.13 12.82
CA ILE A 134 10.40 5.30 11.42
C ILE A 134 9.19 6.22 11.23
N MET A 135 8.46 6.57 12.29
CA MET A 135 7.29 7.44 12.18
C MET A 135 7.66 8.85 11.70
N THR A 136 6.65 9.59 11.27
CA THR A 136 6.72 11.06 11.20
C THR A 136 6.34 11.60 12.57
N GLU A 137 7.26 12.32 13.21
CA GLU A 137 7.09 12.89 14.55
C GLU A 137 5.99 13.95 14.64
N GLU A 138 5.45 14.14 15.85
CA GLU A 138 4.40 15.10 16.20
C GLU A 138 4.66 16.52 15.66
N ASN A 139 5.89 17.03 15.77
CA ASN A 139 6.29 18.36 15.32
C ASN A 139 6.30 18.55 13.79
N LYS A 140 6.19 17.45 13.02
CA LYS A 140 6.16 17.44 11.55
C LYS A 140 4.76 17.12 11.01
N LEU A 141 3.78 16.89 11.89
CA LEU A 141 2.42 16.59 11.48
C LEU A 141 1.74 17.85 10.93
N ILE A 142 1.05 17.68 9.80
CA ILE A 142 0.10 18.65 9.30
C ILE A 142 -1.28 18.17 9.74
N THR A 143 -1.98 18.98 10.53
CA THR A 143 -3.32 18.69 11.03
C THR A 143 -4.32 19.75 10.55
N VAL A 144 -5.58 19.36 10.45
CA VAL A 144 -6.69 20.25 10.07
C VAL A 144 -7.82 20.09 11.06
N LYS A 145 -8.60 21.15 11.26
CA LYS A 145 -9.79 21.09 12.11
C LYS A 145 -10.98 20.48 11.34
N PRO A 146 -11.99 19.92 12.01
CA PRO A 146 -13.18 19.38 11.34
C PRO A 146 -13.89 20.38 10.41
N GLU A 147 -13.84 21.68 10.72
CA GLU A 147 -14.46 22.75 9.93
C GLU A 147 -13.66 23.10 8.66
N THR A 148 -12.47 22.53 8.50
CA THR A 148 -11.63 22.77 7.32
C THR A 148 -12.33 22.26 6.07
N ARG A 149 -12.36 23.08 5.01
CA ARG A 149 -12.89 22.67 3.71
C ARG A 149 -12.06 21.55 3.11
N VAL A 150 -12.72 20.60 2.44
CA VAL A 150 -12.06 19.45 1.81
C VAL A 150 -11.03 19.90 0.79
N LEU A 151 -11.36 20.90 -0.03
CA LEU A 151 -10.40 21.47 -0.99
C LEU A 151 -9.09 21.92 -0.33
N LYS A 152 -9.17 22.59 0.83
CA LYS A 152 -7.97 23.04 1.56
C LYS A 152 -7.15 21.87 2.08
N ALA A 153 -7.80 20.81 2.58
CA ALA A 153 -7.12 19.60 3.01
C ALA A 153 -6.40 18.91 1.84
N MET A 154 -7.02 18.84 0.65
CA MET A 154 -6.40 18.26 -0.55
C MET A 154 -5.18 19.05 -1.04
N GLN A 155 -5.23 20.38 -0.98
CA GLN A 155 -4.09 21.25 -1.29
C GLN A 155 -2.90 20.96 -0.36
N LEU A 156 -3.16 20.83 0.95
CA LEU A 156 -2.13 20.46 1.93
C LEU A 156 -1.51 19.09 1.62
N MET A 157 -2.32 18.10 1.24
CA MET A 157 -1.83 16.75 0.90
C MET A 157 -0.93 16.72 -0.34
N THR A 158 -1.13 17.62 -1.29
CA THR A 158 -0.37 17.68 -2.56
C THR A 158 0.79 18.67 -2.52
N GLY A 159 1.01 19.36 -1.40
CA GLY A 159 2.07 20.35 -1.25
C GLY A 159 1.91 21.58 -2.15
N LYS A 160 0.71 21.81 -2.69
CA LYS A 160 0.40 23.03 -3.46
C LYS A 160 -0.19 24.07 -2.51
N PRO A 161 0.49 25.20 -2.26
CA PRO A 161 -0.16 26.31 -1.58
C PRO A 161 -1.34 26.82 -2.42
N ALA A 162 -2.39 27.27 -1.72
CA ALA A 162 -3.53 27.96 -2.32
C ALA A 162 -3.10 29.32 -2.86
#